data_AF-A0A7C1FDL5-F1
#
_entry.id   AF-A0A7C1FDL5-F1
#
_cell.length_a   1.000
_cell.length_b   1.000
_cell.length_c   1.000
_cell.angle_alpha   90.00
_cell.angle_beta   90.00
_cell.angle_gamma   90.00
#
_symmetry.space_group_name_H-M   'P 1'
#
loop_
_entity.id
_entity.type
_entity.pdbx_description
1 polymer ?
#
loop_
_entity_poly.entity_id
_entity_poly.type
_entity_poly.pdbx_seq_one_letter_code
_entity_poly.pdbx_strand_id
1 'polypeptide(L)'
;YSIIERVRTGALMGDKMLAMPVILLVGQEVWKTKEAKITDAPEWGDHRKRAILWEVTTAVSLLHAGGHIAVVRHPESLRYVKEHIAEMMQPQKY
;
A
#
# COMPACT_ATOMS: atom_id res chain seq x y z
N TYR A 1 -0.39 -9.45 2.63
CA TYR A 1 1.02 -9.19 3.00
C TYR A 1 1.89 -10.42 2.74
N SER A 2 1.88 -11.47 3.58
CA SER A 2 2.84 -12.60 3.49
C SER A 2 2.84 -13.40 2.19
N ILE A 3 1.71 -13.46 1.46
CA ILE A 3 1.70 -14.09 0.12
C ILE A 3 2.61 -13.33 -0.86
N ILE A 4 2.60 -11.99 -0.81
CA ILE A 4 3.42 -11.15 -1.69
C ILE A 4 4.91 -11.38 -1.37
N GLU A 5 5.27 -11.48 -0.09
CA GLU A 5 6.64 -11.80 0.32
C GLU A 5 7.08 -13.17 -0.20
N ARG A 6 6.22 -14.19 -0.10
CA ARG A 6 6.53 -15.53 -0.62
C ARG A 6 6.68 -15.54 -2.15
N VAL A 7 5.84 -14.79 -2.86
CA VAL A 7 5.97 -14.59 -4.32
C VAL A 7 7.31 -13.93 -4.64
N ARG A 8 7.67 -12.85 -3.93
CA ARG A 8 8.95 -12.15 -4.08
C ARG A 8 10.14 -13.09 -3.81
N THR A 9 10.11 -13.84 -2.72
CA THR A 9 11.18 -14.78 -2.37
C THR A 9 11.30 -15.88 -3.42
N GLY A 10 10.19 -16.48 -3.86
CA GLY A 10 10.21 -17.48 -4.94
C GLY A 10 10.80 -16.95 -6.24
N ALA A 11 10.42 -15.74 -6.64
CA ALA A 11 10.98 -15.06 -7.81
C ALA A 11 12.50 -14.86 -7.69
N LEU A 12 12.98 -14.42 -6.52
CA LEU A 12 14.42 -14.23 -6.25
C LEU A 12 15.20 -15.55 -6.20
N MET A 13 14.54 -16.65 -5.82
CA MET A 13 15.11 -18.01 -5.85
C MET A 13 15.10 -18.64 -7.25
N GLY A 14 14.58 -17.94 -8.27
CA GLY A 14 14.61 -18.37 -9.67
C GLY A 14 13.32 -19.02 -10.18
N ASP A 15 12.23 -19.01 -9.39
CA ASP A 15 10.93 -19.49 -9.87
C ASP A 15 10.34 -18.49 -10.89
N LYS A 16 10.40 -18.89 -12.17
CA LYS A 16 9.92 -18.07 -13.30
C LYS A 16 8.41 -17.84 -13.28
N MET A 17 7.63 -18.74 -12.68
CA MET A 17 6.17 -18.61 -12.61
C MET A 17 5.73 -17.59 -11.56
N LEU A 18 6.62 -17.22 -10.64
CA LEU A 18 6.40 -16.20 -9.62
C LEU A 18 7.11 -14.88 -9.95
N ALA A 19 7.89 -14.82 -11.04
CA ALA A 19 8.67 -13.65 -11.44
C ALA A 19 7.85 -12.52 -12.09
N MET A 20 6.52 -12.63 -12.10
CA MET A 20 5.63 -11.60 -12.60
C MET A 20 5.50 -10.45 -11.58
N PRO A 21 5.31 -9.19 -12.04
CA PRO A 21 4.95 -8.09 -11.16
C PRO A 21 3.61 -8.32 -10.44
N VAL A 22 3.49 -7.77 -9.23
CA VAL A 22 2.29 -7.84 -8.38
C VAL A 22 1.56 -6.50 -8.39
N ILE A 23 0.29 -6.52 -8.80
CA ILE A 23 -0.63 -5.39 -8.72
C ILE A 23 -1.41 -5.40 -7.41
N LEU A 24 -1.60 -4.23 -6.81
CA LEU A 24 -2.27 -3.99 -5.54
C LEU A 24 -3.50 -3.12 -5.76
N LEU A 25 -4.71 -3.68 -5.61
CA LEU A 25 -5.97 -2.95 -5.76
C LEU A 25 -6.37 -2.25 -4.45
N VAL A 26 -5.48 -1.40 -3.93
CA VAL A 26 -5.59 -0.78 -2.60
C VAL A 26 -6.86 0.05 -2.46
N GLY A 27 -7.10 0.97 -3.40
CA GLY A 27 -8.26 1.85 -3.33
C GLY A 27 -9.58 1.11 -3.48
N GLN A 28 -9.60 -0.05 -4.14
CA GLN A 28 -10.82 -0.86 -4.19
C GLN A 28 -11.16 -1.44 -2.82
N GLU A 29 -10.18 -1.95 -2.09
CA GLU A 29 -10.42 -2.65 -0.82
C GLU A 29 -10.54 -1.69 0.36
N VAL A 30 -9.72 -0.64 0.42
CA VAL A 30 -9.73 0.33 1.52
C VAL A 30 -11.04 1.11 1.56
N TRP A 31 -11.51 1.62 0.43
CA TRP A 31 -12.73 2.44 0.39
C TRP A 31 -14.02 1.62 0.57
N LYS A 32 -13.94 0.30 0.83
CA LYS A 32 -15.07 -0.53 1.26
C LYS A 32 -15.22 -0.61 2.77
N THR A 33 -14.17 -0.32 3.54
CA THR A 33 -14.13 -0.53 5.00
C THR A 33 -14.97 0.50 5.75
N LYS A 34 -15.35 0.18 7.00
CA LYS A 34 -16.16 1.06 7.85
C LYS A 34 -15.34 2.30 8.24
N GLU A 35 -14.09 2.09 8.59
CA GLU A 35 -13.11 3.06 9.06
C GLU A 35 -12.86 4.18 8.05
N ALA A 36 -12.86 3.87 6.75
CA ALA A 36 -12.72 4.86 5.69
C ALA A 36 -14.03 5.58 5.32
N LYS A 37 -15.20 4.99 5.62
CA LYS A 37 -16.51 5.51 5.18
C LYS A 37 -17.23 6.36 6.22
N ILE A 38 -17.26 5.91 7.46
CA ILE A 38 -18.15 6.52 8.44
C ILE A 38 -17.54 7.79 9.03
N THR A 39 -18.33 8.85 9.06
CA THR A 39 -17.98 10.14 9.67
C THR A 39 -18.37 10.19 11.15
N ASP A 40 -19.39 9.42 11.54
CA ASP A 40 -19.96 9.40 12.90
C ASP A 40 -19.29 8.33 13.77
N ALA A 41 -18.00 8.56 14.06
CA ALA A 41 -17.21 7.79 15.02
C ALA A 41 -16.16 8.71 15.67
N PRO A 42 -16.57 9.55 16.65
CA PRO A 42 -15.69 10.51 17.31
C PRO A 42 -14.46 9.86 17.96
N GLU A 43 -14.59 8.62 18.42
CA GLU A 43 -13.53 7.84 19.07
C GLU A 43 -12.41 7.42 18.11
N TRP A 44 -12.62 7.53 16.79
CA TRP A 44 -11.63 7.25 15.76
C TRP A 44 -10.92 8.51 15.23
N GLY A 45 -11.22 9.68 15.82
CA GLY A 45 -10.65 10.97 15.43
C GLY A 45 -11.16 11.50 14.10
N ASP A 46 -10.40 12.41 13.49
CA ASP A 46 -10.77 13.07 12.24
C ASP A 46 -10.95 12.08 11.09
N HIS A 47 -12.17 12.06 10.51
CA HIS A 47 -12.54 11.11 9.45
C HIS A 47 -11.70 11.28 8.19
N ARG A 48 -11.47 12.52 7.74
CA ARG A 48 -10.73 12.79 6.51
C ARG A 48 -9.31 12.25 6.63
N LYS A 49 -8.61 12.61 7.70
CA LYS A 49 -7.25 12.12 7.99
C LYS A 49 -7.22 10.61 8.10
N ARG A 50 -8.18 10.01 8.83
CA ARG A 50 -8.28 8.55 8.97
C ARG A 50 -8.45 7.85 7.62
N ALA A 51 -9.41 8.26 6.81
CA ALA A 51 -9.73 7.62 5.54
C ALA A 51 -8.54 7.67 4.56
N ILE A 52 -7.87 8.82 4.48
CA ILE A 52 -6.67 8.99 3.64
C ILE A 52 -5.52 8.11 4.14
N LEU A 53 -5.24 8.14 5.45
CA LEU A 53 -4.17 7.32 6.04
C LEU A 53 -4.46 5.82 5.96
N TRP A 54 -5.72 5.41 5.94
CA TRP A 54 -6.10 4.01 5.72
C TRP A 54 -5.63 3.52 4.35
N GLU A 55 -5.75 4.35 3.32
CA GLU A 55 -5.30 4.01 1.97
C GLU A 55 -3.77 4.05 1.87
N VAL A 56 -3.14 5.06 2.48
CA VAL A 56 -1.68 5.21 2.50
C VAL A 56 -1.01 4.03 3.22
N THR A 57 -1.43 3.72 4.43
CA THR A 57 -0.83 2.65 5.25
C THR A 57 -0.97 1.30 4.57
N THR A 58 -2.15 1.00 4.01
CA THR A 58 -2.37 -0.24 3.24
C THR A 58 -1.44 -0.32 2.02
N ALA A 59 -1.31 0.77 1.25
CA ALA A 59 -0.42 0.80 0.10
C ALA A 59 1.04 0.60 0.51
N VAL A 60 1.53 1.35 1.50
CA VAL A 60 2.92 1.30 1.96
C VAL A 60 3.28 -0.08 2.51
N SER A 61 2.42 -0.69 3.34
CA SER A 61 2.66 -2.05 3.85
C SER A 61 2.77 -3.07 2.72
N LEU A 62 1.91 -3.00 1.70
CA LEU A 62 1.98 -3.95 0.57
C LEU A 62 3.15 -3.66 -0.39
N LEU A 63 3.61 -2.42 -0.49
CA LEU A 63 4.83 -2.06 -1.20
C LEU A 63 6.06 -2.65 -0.51
N HIS A 64 6.16 -2.54 0.82
CA HIS A 64 7.24 -3.20 1.58
C HIS A 64 7.23 -4.72 1.42
N ALA A 65 6.05 -5.35 1.27
CA ALA A 65 5.94 -6.78 0.98
C ALA A 65 6.48 -7.18 -0.41
N GLY A 66 6.78 -6.23 -1.29
CA GLY A 66 7.29 -6.47 -2.63
C GLY A 66 6.29 -6.21 -3.77
N GLY A 67 5.20 -5.48 -3.50
CA GLY A 67 4.26 -5.02 -4.54
C GLY A 67 4.91 -4.08 -5.56
N HIS A 68 4.37 -4.04 -6.78
CA HIS A 68 4.99 -3.29 -7.90
C HIS A 68 4.10 -2.14 -8.39
N ILE A 69 2.80 -2.38 -8.51
CA ILE A 69 1.83 -1.37 -9.00
C ILE A 69 0.74 -1.22 -7.95
N ALA A 70 0.64 -0.04 -7.33
CA ALA A 70 -0.43 0.28 -6.39
C ALA A 70 -1.51 1.13 -7.06
N VAL A 71 -2.75 0.63 -7.10
CA VAL A 71 -3.92 1.34 -7.60
C VAL A 71 -4.65 1.96 -6.41
N VAL A 72 -4.57 3.29 -6.31
CA VAL A 72 -5.22 4.11 -5.28
C VAL A 72 -6.31 5.00 -5.90
N ARG A 73 -7.22 5.52 -5.07
CA ARG A 73 -8.35 6.37 -5.51
C ARG A 73 -8.23 7.82 -5.07
N HIS A 74 -7.69 8.10 -3.88
CA HIS A 74 -7.67 9.47 -3.36
C HIS A 74 -6.39 10.22 -3.82
N PRO A 75 -6.49 11.45 -4.34
CA PRO A 75 -5.32 12.19 -4.81
C PRO A 75 -4.33 12.52 -3.69
N GLU A 76 -4.83 12.78 -2.48
CA GLU A 76 -3.97 13.06 -1.33
C GLU A 76 -3.21 11.80 -0.86
N SER A 77 -3.83 10.61 -0.93
CA SER A 77 -3.12 9.36 -0.59
C SER A 77 -2.06 9.04 -1.64
N LEU A 78 -2.35 9.28 -2.93
CA LEU A 78 -1.38 9.16 -4.01
C LEU A 78 -0.15 10.04 -3.78
N ARG A 79 -0.34 11.29 -3.31
CA ARG A 79 0.77 12.18 -2.99
C ARG A 79 1.67 11.59 -1.90
N TYR A 80 1.11 11.20 -0.76
CA TYR A 80 1.88 10.62 0.34
C TYR A 80 2.58 9.31 -0.05
N VAL A 81 1.91 8.44 -0.80
CA VAL A 81 2.51 7.18 -1.27
C VAL A 81 3.68 7.44 -2.22
N LYS A 82 3.57 8.42 -3.13
CA LYS A 82 4.67 8.81 -4.02
C LYS A 82 5.86 9.40 -3.25
N GLU A 83 5.61 10.25 -2.27
CA GLU A 83 6.64 10.79 -1.39
C GLU A 83 7.38 9.67 -0.65
N HIS A 84 6.64 8.73 -0.04
CA HIS A 84 7.22 7.57 0.63
C HIS A 84 8.07 6.70 -0.33
N ILE A 85 7.59 6.44 -1.56
CA ILE A 85 8.37 5.72 -2.57
C ILE A 85 9.66 6.47 -2.92
N ALA A 86 9.61 7.78 -3.07
CA ALA A 86 10.79 8.59 -3.40
C ALA A 86 11.85 8.53 -2.28
N GLU A 87 11.43 8.46 -1.02
CA GLU A 87 12.31 8.26 0.13
C GLU A 87 12.90 6.85 0.16
N MET A 88 12.08 5.80 -0.05
CA MET A 88 12.56 4.41 -0.10
C MET A 88 13.59 4.16 -1.21
N MET A 89 13.48 4.88 -2.33
CA MET A 89 14.36 4.73 -3.48
C MET A 89 15.70 5.46 -3.32
N GLN A 90 15.90 6.22 -2.24
CA GLN A 90 17.20 6.81 -1.95
C GLN A 90 18.23 5.71 -1.65
N PRO A 91 19.45 5.79 -2.20
CA PRO A 91 20.50 4.83 -1.93
C PRO A 91 20.90 4.88 -0.46
N GLN A 92 20.83 3.73 0.22
CA GLN A 92 21.31 3.60 1.59
C GLN A 92 22.84 3.52 1.58
N LYS A 93 23.51 4.42 2.31
CA LYS A 93 24.96 4.35 2.55
C LYS A 93 25.20 3.59 3.85
N TYR A 94 26.10 2.60 3.80
CA TYR A 94 26.55 1.84 4.97
C TYR A 94 27.50 2.65 5.84
#